data_AF-A0A959VK30-F1
#
_entry.id   AF-A0A959VK30-F1
#
_cell.length_a   1.000
_cell.length_b   1.000
_cell.length_c   1.000
_cell.angle_alpha   90.00
_cell.angle_beta   90.00
_cell.angle_gamma   90.00
#
_symmetry.space_group_name_H-M   'P 1'
#
loop_
_entity.id
_entity.type
_entity.pdbx_description
1 polymer ?
#
loop_
_entity_poly.entity_id
_entity_poly.type
_entity_poly.pdbx_seq_one_letter_code
_entity_poly.pdbx_strand_id
1 'polypeptide(L)'
;MRLSATPLMQAAQLAAKSPKVKAQPKLRPDFSQALEQSMTAKIGLGNQKNSMLEKAFSPFMEEGKFETDKLPSPAKRELVKLQKAAEDFEAYFVKDLLSKMRPVSLTGEKSPMADMAKDMMDQAISESAAKGNGSLGIAKTVFLSMSERLVNQAAGEAAEKSKLNQ
;
A
#
# COMPACT_ATOMS: atom_id res chain seq x y z
N MET A 1 73.50 16.57 2.74
CA MET A 1 72.42 16.20 1.79
C MET A 1 71.38 15.38 2.52
N ARG A 2 70.25 15.96 2.90
CA ARG A 2 69.09 15.24 3.44
C ARG A 2 67.86 15.75 2.68
N LEU A 3 67.25 14.86 1.91
CA LEU A 3 66.08 15.12 1.07
C LEU A 3 64.84 15.24 1.96
N SER A 4 64.14 16.37 1.83
CA SER A 4 62.84 16.65 2.44
C SER A 4 61.73 15.85 1.76
N ALA A 5 61.00 15.03 2.52
CA ALA A 5 59.83 14.33 2.05
C ALA A 5 58.57 15.20 2.21
N THR A 6 57.95 15.54 1.09
CA THR A 6 56.67 16.24 0.95
C THR A 6 55.51 15.31 1.36
N PRO A 7 54.58 15.69 2.26
CA PRO A 7 53.34 14.94 2.43
C PRO A 7 52.33 15.38 1.37
N LEU A 8 52.22 14.58 0.31
CA LEU A 8 51.18 14.67 -0.69
C LEU A 8 49.99 13.80 -0.23
N MET A 9 48.79 14.37 -0.36
CA MET A 9 47.49 13.69 -0.34
C MET A 9 46.77 13.53 1.01
N GLN A 10 46.33 14.67 1.55
CA GLN A 10 45.11 14.75 2.35
C GLN A 10 43.96 15.26 1.47
N ALA A 11 43.46 14.43 0.54
CA ALA A 11 42.45 14.85 -0.44
C ALA A 11 41.39 13.78 -0.76
N ALA A 12 41.02 12.92 0.20
CA ALA A 12 40.09 11.81 -0.10
C ALA A 12 39.04 11.48 0.99
N GLN A 13 38.64 12.43 1.84
CA GLN A 13 37.55 12.20 2.80
C GLN A 13 36.57 13.38 2.88
N LEU A 14 36.04 13.78 1.72
CA LEU A 14 34.76 14.48 1.62
C LEU A 14 33.79 13.61 0.81
N ALA A 15 33.61 12.36 1.23
CA ALA A 15 32.47 11.57 0.82
C ALA A 15 31.24 12.13 1.54
N ALA A 16 30.62 13.13 0.93
CA ALA A 16 29.34 13.68 1.33
C ALA A 16 28.35 12.52 1.52
N LYS A 17 27.86 12.33 2.75
CA LYS A 17 26.71 11.48 3.04
C LYS A 17 25.53 12.04 2.26
N SER A 18 25.27 11.52 1.07
CA SER A 18 24.04 11.82 0.35
C SER A 18 22.85 11.56 1.29
N PRO A 19 21.93 12.52 1.46
CA PRO A 19 20.76 12.31 2.31
C PRO A 19 19.99 11.11 1.76
N LYS A 20 19.84 10.05 2.57
CA LYS A 20 19.00 8.90 2.24
C LYS A 20 17.57 9.41 2.05
N VAL A 21 17.18 9.63 0.79
CA VAL A 21 15.79 9.94 0.42
C VAL A 21 14.96 8.76 0.91
N LYS A 22 14.16 8.98 1.97
CA LYS A 22 13.25 7.94 2.48
C LYS A 22 12.29 7.60 1.33
N ALA A 23 12.36 6.37 0.83
CA ALA A 23 11.47 5.90 -0.22
C ALA A 23 10.02 6.19 0.19
N GLN A 24 9.27 6.86 -0.68
CA GLN A 24 7.88 7.14 -0.38
C GLN A 24 7.10 5.82 -0.27
N PRO A 25 6.16 5.70 0.69
CA PRO A 25 5.29 4.55 0.78
C PRO A 25 4.45 4.46 -0.51
N LYS A 26 4.56 3.34 -1.22
CA LYS A 26 3.86 3.10 -2.49
C LYS A 26 2.85 1.98 -2.32
N LEU A 27 1.62 2.25 -2.75
CA LEU A 27 0.60 1.22 -2.92
C LEU A 27 0.98 0.30 -4.07
N ARG A 28 0.45 -0.92 -4.02
CA ARG A 28 0.55 -1.85 -5.14
C ARG A 28 -0.28 -1.31 -6.33
N PRO A 29 0.18 -1.45 -7.58
CA PRO A 29 -0.44 -0.76 -8.72
C PRO A 29 -1.94 -1.08 -8.92
N ASP A 30 -2.34 -2.31 -8.64
CA ASP A 30 -3.72 -2.77 -8.77
C ASP A 30 -4.67 -2.17 -7.71
N PHE A 31 -4.15 -1.86 -6.52
CA PHE A 31 -4.87 -1.17 -5.45
C PHE A 31 -4.93 0.34 -5.71
N SER A 32 -3.83 0.95 -6.15
CA SER A 32 -3.81 2.38 -6.50
C SER A 32 -4.77 2.65 -7.66
N GLN A 33 -4.66 1.92 -8.76
CA GLN A 33 -5.54 2.09 -9.93
C GLN A 33 -7.02 1.93 -9.58
N ALA A 34 -7.35 0.98 -8.71
CA ALA A 34 -8.74 0.77 -8.31
C ALA A 34 -9.28 1.89 -7.43
N LEU A 35 -8.46 2.42 -6.53
CA LEU A 35 -8.81 3.59 -5.73
C LEU A 35 -8.99 4.81 -6.63
N GLU A 36 -8.09 5.02 -7.59
CA GLU A 36 -8.14 6.12 -8.55
C GLU A 36 -9.41 6.05 -9.40
N GLN A 37 -9.75 4.88 -9.93
CA GLN A 37 -11.00 4.66 -10.65
C GLN A 37 -12.22 4.93 -9.77
N SER A 38 -12.25 4.41 -8.54
CA SER A 38 -13.38 4.62 -7.61
C SER A 38 -13.55 6.11 -7.26
N MET A 39 -12.47 6.80 -6.89
CA MET A 39 -12.50 8.21 -6.52
C MET A 39 -12.83 9.09 -7.71
N THR A 40 -12.24 8.83 -8.88
CA THR A 40 -12.55 9.56 -10.11
C THR A 40 -14.02 9.42 -10.47
N ALA A 41 -14.57 8.21 -10.40
CA ALA A 41 -16.00 8.00 -10.63
C ALA A 41 -16.87 8.76 -9.62
N LYS A 42 -16.52 8.73 -8.33
CA LYS A 42 -17.29 9.42 -7.27
C LYS A 42 -17.26 10.94 -7.40
N ILE A 43 -16.09 11.50 -7.70
CA ILE A 43 -15.90 12.93 -7.87
C ILE A 43 -16.56 13.41 -9.18
N GLY A 44 -16.33 12.69 -10.28
CA GLY A 44 -16.77 13.03 -11.63
C GLY A 44 -18.27 12.87 -11.92
N LEU A 45 -19.06 12.30 -11.01
CA LEU A 45 -20.49 12.05 -11.20
C LEU A 45 -21.41 13.30 -11.23
N GLY A 46 -20.88 14.51 -11.44
CA GLY A 46 -21.61 15.67 -11.97
C GLY A 46 -22.79 16.22 -11.17
N ASN A 47 -23.15 15.64 -10.02
CA ASN A 47 -24.26 16.10 -9.20
C ASN A 47 -23.85 17.36 -8.43
N GLN A 48 -24.72 18.37 -8.30
CA GLN A 48 -24.44 19.65 -7.63
C GLN A 48 -23.83 19.53 -6.21
N LYS A 49 -24.08 18.41 -5.50
CA LYS A 49 -23.48 18.08 -4.20
C LYS A 49 -21.95 17.86 -4.26
N ASN A 50 -21.38 17.64 -5.45
CA ASN A 50 -19.95 17.37 -5.64
C ASN A 50 -19.10 18.63 -5.71
N SER A 51 -19.65 19.83 -5.81
CA SER A 51 -18.83 21.06 -5.89
C SER A 51 -17.93 21.29 -4.67
N MET A 52 -18.36 20.85 -3.48
CA MET A 52 -17.51 20.89 -2.28
C MET A 52 -16.43 19.80 -2.30
N LEU A 53 -16.77 18.60 -2.78
CA LEU A 53 -15.82 17.50 -2.92
C LEU A 53 -14.76 17.85 -3.95
N GLU A 54 -15.15 18.34 -5.12
CA GLU A 54 -14.24 18.75 -6.19
C GLU A 54 -13.23 19.80 -5.71
N LYS A 55 -13.66 20.77 -4.90
CA LYS A 55 -12.74 21.73 -4.26
C LYS A 55 -11.76 21.06 -3.28
N ALA A 56 -12.27 20.20 -2.39
CA ALA A 56 -11.45 19.51 -1.40
C ALA A 56 -10.43 18.54 -2.05
N PHE A 57 -10.81 17.95 -3.19
CA PHE A 57 -10.01 16.99 -3.94
C PHE A 57 -9.15 17.61 -5.03
N SER A 58 -9.36 18.88 -5.38
CA SER A 58 -8.59 19.59 -6.42
C SER A 58 -7.06 19.44 -6.29
N PRO A 59 -6.43 19.42 -5.10
CA PRO A 59 -4.98 19.24 -5.00
C PRO A 59 -4.50 17.83 -5.39
N PHE A 60 -5.43 16.87 -5.43
CA PHE A 60 -5.16 15.46 -5.71
C PHE A 60 -5.66 15.03 -7.09
N MET A 61 -6.12 15.96 -7.91
CA MET A 61 -6.57 15.69 -9.26
C MET A 61 -5.49 16.07 -10.28
N GLU A 62 -5.41 15.34 -11.38
CA GLU A 62 -4.64 15.67 -12.58
C GLU A 62 -5.44 15.28 -13.81
N GLU A 63 -5.63 16.20 -14.76
CA GLU A 63 -6.38 15.92 -15.99
C GLU A 63 -7.78 15.30 -15.76
N GLY A 64 -8.44 15.67 -14.66
CA GLY A 64 -9.75 15.12 -14.29
C GLY A 64 -9.73 13.72 -13.67
N LYS A 65 -8.55 13.18 -13.34
CA LYS A 65 -8.37 11.91 -12.65
C LYS A 65 -7.82 12.13 -11.25
N PHE A 66 -8.27 11.31 -10.32
CA PHE A 66 -7.71 11.28 -8.97
C PHE A 66 -6.36 10.56 -9.00
N GLU A 67 -5.34 11.17 -8.41
CA GLU A 67 -3.97 10.65 -8.36
C GLU A 67 -3.58 10.31 -6.93
N THR A 68 -3.40 9.01 -6.63
CA THR A 68 -2.99 8.59 -5.29
C THR A 68 -1.61 9.12 -4.91
N ASP A 69 -0.77 9.44 -5.90
CA ASP A 69 0.55 9.99 -5.70
C ASP A 69 0.58 11.42 -5.20
N LYS A 70 -0.52 12.16 -5.33
CA LYS A 70 -0.63 13.52 -4.81
C LYS A 70 -1.10 13.58 -3.35
N LEU A 71 -1.52 12.44 -2.79
CA LEU A 71 -1.97 12.39 -1.40
C LEU A 71 -0.85 12.75 -0.41
N PRO A 72 -1.20 13.35 0.75
CA PRO A 72 -0.25 13.62 1.81
C PRO A 72 0.47 12.35 2.25
N SER A 73 1.75 12.46 2.59
CA SER A 73 2.56 11.31 3.05
C SER A 73 1.92 10.51 4.20
N PRO A 74 1.29 11.13 5.22
CA PRO A 74 0.57 10.38 6.26
C PRO A 74 -0.56 9.51 5.69
N ALA A 75 -1.40 10.06 4.80
CA ALA A 75 -2.49 9.35 4.17
C ALA A 75 -1.99 8.15 3.34
N LYS A 76 -0.92 8.34 2.55
CA LYS A 76 -0.29 7.24 1.80
C LYS A 76 0.18 6.10 2.72
N ARG A 77 0.76 6.42 3.89
CA ARG A 77 1.20 5.39 4.85
C ARG A 77 0.02 4.59 5.40
N GLU A 78 -1.06 5.27 5.76
CA GLU A 78 -2.27 4.60 6.24
C GLU A 78 -2.92 3.74 5.15
N LEU A 79 -2.92 4.20 3.89
CA LEU A 79 -3.37 3.38 2.77
C LEU A 79 -2.51 2.13 2.57
N VAL A 80 -1.18 2.22 2.67
CA VAL A 80 -0.30 1.05 2.58
C VAL A 80 -0.53 0.07 3.74
N LYS A 81 -0.74 0.57 4.96
CA LYS A 81 -1.12 -0.29 6.10
C LYS A 81 -2.46 -0.97 5.87
N LEU A 82 -3.45 -0.23 5.36
CA LEU A 82 -4.77 -0.76 5.05
C LEU A 82 -4.70 -1.82 3.95
N GLN A 83 -3.90 -1.60 2.89
CA GLN A 83 -3.66 -2.60 1.85
C GLN A 83 -3.12 -3.89 2.46
N LYS A 84 -2.08 -3.79 3.29
CA LYS A 84 -1.49 -4.96 3.96
C LYS A 84 -2.51 -5.68 4.86
N ALA A 85 -3.26 -4.94 5.67
CA ALA A 85 -4.29 -5.53 6.53
C ALA A 85 -5.38 -6.25 5.74
N ALA A 86 -5.77 -5.70 4.58
CA ALA A 86 -6.74 -6.32 3.70
C ALA A 86 -6.19 -7.60 3.02
N GLU A 87 -4.93 -7.59 2.59
CA GLU A 87 -4.22 -8.78 2.08
C GLU A 87 -4.11 -9.87 3.16
N ASP A 88 -3.73 -9.50 4.40
CA ASP A 88 -3.62 -10.43 5.53
C ASP A 88 -4.98 -11.04 5.89
N PHE A 89 -6.06 -10.25 5.81
CA PHE A 89 -7.44 -10.72 6.00
C PHE A 89 -7.83 -11.76 4.94
N GLU A 90 -7.54 -11.50 3.67
CA GLU A 90 -7.82 -12.45 2.60
C GLU A 90 -6.96 -13.72 2.73
N ALA A 91 -5.68 -13.59 3.08
CA ALA A 91 -4.81 -14.74 3.31
C ALA A 91 -5.36 -15.63 4.43
N TYR A 92 -5.79 -15.05 5.56
CA TYR A 92 -6.42 -15.81 6.63
C TYR A 92 -7.67 -16.57 6.15
N PHE A 93 -8.53 -15.90 5.39
CA PHE A 93 -9.73 -16.51 4.83
C PHE A 93 -9.42 -17.66 3.86
N VAL A 94 -8.45 -17.46 2.94
CA VAL A 94 -8.03 -18.49 1.99
C VAL A 94 -7.40 -19.68 2.71
N LYS A 95 -6.57 -19.44 3.73
CA LYS A 95 -6.00 -20.52 4.56
C LYS A 95 -7.09 -21.35 5.23
N ASP A 96 -8.07 -20.70 5.88
CA ASP A 96 -9.20 -21.39 6.50
C ASP A 96 -10.02 -22.18 5.48
N LEU A 97 -10.27 -21.60 4.30
CA LEU A 97 -10.97 -22.27 3.20
C LEU A 97 -10.22 -23.51 2.71
N LEU A 98 -8.91 -23.41 2.46
CA LEU A 98 -8.06 -24.53 2.04
C LEU A 98 -8.05 -25.65 3.08
N SER A 99 -7.95 -25.29 4.36
CA SER A 99 -7.97 -26.26 5.45
C SER A 99 -9.28 -27.08 5.50
N LYS A 100 -10.42 -26.44 5.19
CA LYS A 100 -11.75 -27.07 5.14
C LYS A 100 -12.00 -27.85 3.85
N MET A 101 -11.41 -27.43 2.74
CA MET A 101 -11.56 -28.09 1.44
C MET A 101 -10.70 -29.34 1.30
N ARG A 102 -9.64 -29.49 2.09
CA ARG A 102 -8.81 -30.70 2.04
C ARG A 102 -9.61 -31.91 2.53
N PRO A 103 -9.68 -33.00 1.74
CA PRO A 103 -10.33 -34.22 2.18
C PRO A 103 -9.58 -34.78 3.40
N VAL A 104 -10.34 -35.20 4.41
CA VAL A 104 -9.82 -35.77 5.67
C VAL A 104 -9.02 -37.07 5.43
N SER A 105 -9.10 -37.64 4.22
CA SER A 105 -8.79 -39.05 3.94
C SER A 105 -7.43 -39.33 3.27
N LEU A 106 -6.61 -38.34 2.91
CA LEU A 106 -5.43 -38.58 2.05
C LEU A 106 -4.15 -39.02 2.79
N THR A 107 -4.09 -39.00 4.12
CA THR A 107 -2.91 -39.46 4.87
C THR A 107 -3.35 -40.25 6.11
N GLY A 108 -3.24 -41.58 6.05
CA GLY A 108 -3.59 -42.48 7.16
C GLY A 108 -2.72 -42.31 8.42
N GLU A 109 -1.61 -41.58 8.35
CA GLU A 109 -0.76 -41.28 9.50
C GLU A 109 -0.91 -39.81 9.91
N LYS A 110 -1.57 -39.59 11.06
CA LYS A 110 -1.59 -38.32 11.78
C LYS A 110 -0.24 -38.10 12.47
N SER A 111 0.81 -37.86 11.68
CA SER A 111 2.10 -37.44 12.21
C SER A 111 2.07 -35.94 12.48
N PRO A 112 2.46 -35.46 13.68
CA PRO A 112 2.56 -34.03 13.98
C PRO A 112 3.40 -33.24 12.96
N MET A 113 4.40 -33.90 12.37
CA MET A 113 5.24 -33.31 11.32
C MET A 113 4.46 -33.08 10.01
N ALA A 114 3.55 -34.00 9.67
CA ALA A 114 2.72 -33.88 8.47
C ALA A 114 1.71 -32.73 8.61
N ASP A 115 1.16 -32.52 9.80
CA ASP A 115 0.20 -31.43 10.05
C ASP A 115 0.91 -30.06 10.03
N MET A 116 2.13 -29.96 10.57
CA MET A 116 2.95 -28.75 10.44
C MET A 116 3.29 -28.45 8.97
N ALA A 117 3.71 -29.45 8.20
CA ALA A 117 4.01 -29.28 6.78
C ALA A 117 2.77 -28.82 5.98
N LYS A 118 1.60 -29.37 6.30
CA LYS A 118 0.31 -28.95 5.70
C LYS A 118 0.00 -27.49 6.03
N ASP A 119 0.16 -27.06 7.28
CA ASP A 119 -0.13 -25.68 7.70
C ASP A 119 0.82 -24.67 7.01
N MET A 120 2.12 -25.00 6.93
CA MET A 120 3.09 -24.17 6.22
C MET A 120 2.77 -24.05 4.72
N MET A 121 2.33 -25.15 4.10
CA MET A 121 1.90 -25.15 2.70
C MET A 121 0.66 -24.27 2.49
N ASP A 122 -0.36 -24.38 3.35
CA ASP A 122 -1.55 -23.53 3.26
C ASP A 122 -1.21 -22.05 3.48
N GLN A 123 -0.32 -21.76 4.44
CA GLN A 123 0.15 -20.40 4.68
C GLN A 123 0.79 -19.82 3.41
N ALA A 124 1.73 -20.55 2.79
CA ALA A 124 2.40 -20.09 1.58
C ALA A 124 1.43 -19.89 0.40
N ILE A 125 0.49 -20.82 0.20
CA ILE A 125 -0.53 -20.71 -0.85
C ILE A 125 -1.44 -19.52 -0.57
N SER A 126 -1.90 -19.35 0.67
CA SER A 126 -2.81 -18.27 1.04
C SER A 126 -2.19 -16.88 0.89
N GLU A 127 -0.92 -16.70 1.28
CA GLU A 127 -0.21 -15.44 1.10
C GLU A 127 0.05 -15.14 -0.39
N SER A 128 0.37 -16.17 -1.17
CA SER A 128 0.55 -16.04 -2.61
C SER A 128 -0.75 -15.68 -3.32
N ALA A 129 -1.86 -16.32 -2.92
CA ALA A 129 -3.19 -16.04 -3.45
C ALA A 129 -3.63 -14.61 -3.11
N ALA A 130 -3.49 -14.16 -1.87
CA ALA A 130 -3.88 -12.82 -1.45
C ALA A 130 -3.06 -11.71 -2.12
N LYS A 131 -1.77 -11.96 -2.41
CA LYS A 131 -0.88 -10.95 -3.03
C LYS A 131 -0.86 -10.99 -4.56
N GLY A 132 -1.31 -12.09 -5.17
CA GLY A 132 -1.24 -12.31 -6.60
C GLY A 132 -2.44 -11.79 -7.39
N ASN A 133 -2.30 -11.84 -8.72
CA ASN A 133 -3.40 -11.59 -9.68
C ASN A 133 -4.50 -12.66 -9.62
N GLY A 134 -4.27 -13.77 -8.91
CA GLY A 134 -5.25 -14.84 -8.66
C GLY A 134 -5.98 -14.71 -7.32
N SER A 135 -5.94 -13.54 -6.68
CA SER A 135 -6.72 -13.26 -5.47
C SER A 135 -8.22 -13.41 -5.73
N LEU A 136 -8.97 -13.73 -4.68
CA LEU A 136 -10.43 -13.76 -4.67
C LEU A 136 -11.03 -12.34 -4.77
N GLY A 137 -10.21 -11.30 -4.65
CA GLY A 137 -10.62 -9.90 -4.75
C GLY A 137 -11.25 -9.34 -3.48
N ILE A 138 -11.21 -10.11 -2.38
CA ILE A 138 -11.76 -9.72 -1.08
C ILE A 138 -10.94 -8.56 -0.51
N ALA A 139 -9.60 -8.68 -0.52
CA ALA A 139 -8.70 -7.64 -0.04
C ALA A 139 -8.95 -6.31 -0.76
N LYS A 140 -9.12 -6.35 -2.08
CA LYS A 140 -9.41 -5.17 -2.90
C LYS A 140 -10.73 -4.52 -2.52
N THR A 141 -11.77 -5.32 -2.33
CA THR A 141 -13.11 -4.83 -1.93
C THR A 141 -13.08 -4.20 -0.54
N VAL A 142 -12.46 -4.87 0.43
CA VAL A 142 -12.30 -4.37 1.80
C VAL A 142 -11.49 -3.08 1.79
N PHE A 143 -10.35 -3.06 1.09
CA PHE A 143 -9.52 -1.87 0.94
C PHE A 143 -10.30 -0.69 0.37
N LEU A 144 -11.04 -0.87 -0.73
CA LEU A 144 -11.81 0.22 -1.35
C LEU A 144 -12.86 0.79 -0.38
N SER A 145 -13.58 -0.08 0.33
CA SER A 145 -14.62 0.37 1.27
C SER A 145 -14.09 1.23 2.42
N MET A 146 -12.83 1.01 2.83
CA MET A 146 -12.21 1.71 3.95
C MET A 146 -11.33 2.88 3.52
N SER A 147 -10.64 2.75 2.38
CA SER A 147 -9.70 3.76 1.85
C SER A 147 -10.39 5.08 1.51
N GLU A 148 -11.64 5.04 1.07
CA GLU A 148 -12.42 6.25 0.80
C GLU A 148 -12.56 7.15 2.02
N ARG A 149 -12.72 6.58 3.22
CA ARG A 149 -12.81 7.35 4.45
C ARG A 149 -11.48 8.05 4.76
N LEU A 150 -10.37 7.34 4.59
CA LEU A 150 -9.02 7.90 4.78
C LEU A 150 -8.72 9.01 3.77
N VAL A 151 -9.13 8.81 2.52
CA VAL A 151 -8.95 9.78 1.44
C VAL A 151 -9.81 11.03 1.68
N ASN A 152 -11.05 10.87 2.13
CA ASN A 152 -11.92 11.99 2.52
C ASN A 152 -11.37 12.78 3.72
N GLN A 153 -10.80 12.09 4.72
CA GLN A 153 -10.13 12.74 5.85
C GLN A 153 -8.92 13.56 5.38
N ALA A 154 -8.08 12.98 4.52
CA ALA A 154 -6.92 13.68 3.95
C ALA A 154 -7.32 14.93 3.14
N ALA A 155 -8.43 14.86 2.41
CA ALA A 155 -8.98 16.01 1.69
C ALA A 155 -9.53 17.10 2.61
N GLY A 156 -10.19 16.72 3.71
CA GLY A 156 -10.62 17.66 4.74
C GLY A 156 -9.43 18.43 5.34
N GLU A 157 -8.39 17.72 5.76
CA GLU A 157 -7.17 18.33 6.33
C GLU A 157 -6.44 19.25 5.34
N ALA A 158 -6.39 18.86 4.06
CA ALA A 158 -5.78 19.68 3.02
C ALA A 158 -6.59 20.97 2.76
N ALA A 159 -7.92 20.87 2.75
CA ALA A 159 -8.81 22.02 2.62
C ALA A 159 -8.66 22.99 3.80
N GLU A 160 -8.55 22.50 5.04
CA GLU A 160 -8.31 23.35 6.22
C GLU A 160 -6.98 24.09 6.17
N LYS A 161 -5.89 23.40 5.80
CA LYS A 161 -4.57 24.02 5.64
C LYS A 161 -4.55 25.11 4.56
N SER A 162 -5.32 24.93 3.49
CA SER A 162 -5.44 25.94 2.42
C SER A 162 -6.11 27.24 2.89
N LYS A 163 -7.01 27.16 3.88
CA LYS A 163 -7.71 28.31 4.45
C LYS A 163 -6.87 29.09 5.45
N LEU A 164 -5.95 28.43 6.16
CA LEU A 164 -5.07 29.09 7.15
C LEU A 164 -3.97 29.94 6.52
N ASN A 165 -3.67 29.75 5.24
CA ASN A 165 -2.62 30.46 4.51
C ASN A 165 -3.14 31.63 3.66
N GLN A 166 -4.43 31.98 3.79
CA GLN A 166 -5.07 33.15 3.16
C GLN A 166 -5.31 34.23 4.21
#